data_AF-A0A538U7P1-F1
#
_entry.id   AF-A0A538U7P1-F1
#
_cell.length_a   1.000
_cell.length_b   1.000
_cell.length_c   1.000
_cell.angle_alpha   90.00
_cell.angle_beta   90.00
_cell.angle_gamma   90.00
#
_symmetry.space_group_name_H-M   'P 1'
#
loop_
_entity.id
_entity.type
_entity.pdbx_description
1 polymer ?
#
loop_
_entity_poly.entity_id
_entity_poly.type
_entity_poly.pdbx_seq_one_letter_code
_entity_poly.pdbx_strand_id
1 'polypeptide(L)'
;MVRTQVFLDDAMHALLRALASQQGRSVSALVREALARAFRPGGAEEQMRNWKAIEGLWRDRTDIGTTREYVRKLRKDTRRRRIWER
;
A
#
# COMPACT_ATOMS: atom_id res chain seq x y z
N MET A 1 -17.28 16.28 9.18
CA MET A 1 -17.58 15.67 7.87
C MET A 1 -18.73 16.41 7.24
N VAL A 2 -18.71 16.63 5.93
CA VAL A 2 -19.84 17.17 5.17
C VAL A 2 -20.65 15.99 4.62
N ARG A 3 -21.99 16.08 4.66
CA ARG A 3 -22.86 15.05 4.08
C ARG A 3 -22.88 15.24 2.56
N THR A 4 -22.39 14.25 1.84
CA THR A 4 -22.41 14.21 0.37
C THR A 4 -23.18 12.97 -0.07
N GLN A 5 -24.12 13.15 -0.99
CA GLN A 5 -24.85 12.05 -1.62
C GLN A 5 -24.18 11.70 -2.94
N VAL A 6 -23.89 10.42 -3.14
CA VAL A 6 -23.34 9.86 -4.37
C VAL A 6 -24.28 8.75 -4.81
N PHE A 7 -24.78 8.85 -6.04
CA PHE A 7 -25.59 7.80 -6.63
C PHE A 7 -24.67 6.70 -7.16
N LEU A 8 -24.97 5.46 -6.77
CA LEU A 8 -24.28 4.25 -7.18
C LEU A 8 -25.33 3.30 -7.74
N ASP A 9 -24.98 2.53 -8.75
CA ASP A 9 -25.81 1.41 -9.17
C ASP A 9 -25.83 0.31 -8.10
N ASP A 10 -26.82 -0.57 -8.20
CA ASP A 10 -27.06 -1.63 -7.22
C ASP A 10 -25.88 -2.61 -7.14
N ALA A 11 -25.23 -2.90 -8.26
CA ALA A 11 -24.10 -3.83 -8.32
C ALA A 11 -22.89 -3.27 -7.56
N MET A 12 -22.58 -1.99 -7.76
CA MET A 12 -21.50 -1.28 -7.09
C MET A 12 -21.78 -1.16 -5.59
N HIS A 13 -23.03 -0.85 -5.21
CA HIS A 13 -23.41 -0.79 -3.81
C HIS A 13 -23.29 -2.15 -3.11
N ALA A 14 -23.72 -3.23 -3.76
CA ALA A 14 -23.58 -4.60 -3.25
C ALA A 14 -22.10 -5.00 -3.08
N LEU A 15 -21.26 -4.67 -4.06
CA LEU A 15 -19.82 -4.92 -4.00
C LEU A 15 -19.17 -4.18 -2.82
N LEU A 16 -19.48 -2.90 -2.64
CA LEU A 16 -18.95 -2.10 -1.52
C LEU A 16 -19.38 -2.66 -0.16
N ARG A 17 -20.63 -3.12 -0.05
CA ARG A 17 -21.15 -3.77 1.17
C ARG A 17 -20.41 -5.06 1.48
N ALA A 18 -20.18 -5.90 0.46
CA ALA A 18 -19.43 -7.15 0.63
C ALA A 18 -17.99 -6.88 1.08
N LEU A 19 -17.29 -5.95 0.43
CA LEU A 19 -15.92 -5.55 0.80
C LEU A 19 -15.84 -4.95 2.21
N ALA A 20 -16.82 -4.11 2.57
CA ALA A 20 -16.91 -3.51 3.89
C ALA A 20 -17.05 -4.59 4.98
N SER A 21 -17.94 -5.56 4.75
CA SER A 21 -18.14 -6.70 5.65
C SER A 21 -16.87 -7.55 5.79
N GLN A 22 -16.26 -7.91 4.67
CA GLN A 22 -15.03 -8.73 4.64
C GLN A 22 -13.87 -8.06 5.40
N GLN A 23 -13.76 -6.73 5.36
CA GLN A 23 -12.68 -5.99 6.00
C GLN A 23 -13.02 -5.53 7.43
N GLY A 24 -14.25 -5.75 7.92
CA GLY A 24 -14.69 -5.21 9.20
C GLY A 24 -14.74 -3.67 9.23
N ARG A 25 -15.01 -3.03 8.08
CA ARG A 25 -14.98 -1.57 7.90
C ARG A 25 -16.34 -1.06 7.46
N SER A 26 -16.59 0.25 7.59
CA SER A 26 -17.80 0.85 7.03
C SER A 26 -17.66 1.15 5.54
N VAL A 27 -18.76 1.10 4.80
CA VAL A 27 -18.82 1.52 3.38
C VAL A 27 -18.27 2.94 3.22
N SER A 28 -18.65 3.86 4.10
CA SER A 28 -18.14 5.23 4.05
C SER A 28 -16.63 5.32 4.26
N ALA A 29 -16.02 4.42 5.03
CA ALA A 29 -14.56 4.38 5.17
C ALA A 29 -13.88 3.94 3.86
N LEU A 30 -14.43 2.93 3.18
CA LEU A 30 -13.94 2.49 1.88
C LEU A 30 -14.06 3.59 0.82
N VAL A 31 -15.23 4.24 0.74
CA VAL A 31 -15.47 5.33 -0.22
C VAL A 31 -14.50 6.48 0.02
N ARG A 32 -14.30 6.89 1.28
CA ARG A 32 -13.33 7.96 1.59
C ARG A 32 -11.90 7.60 1.20
N GLU A 33 -11.47 6.37 1.48
CA GLU A 33 -10.12 5.92 1.13
C GLU A 33 -9.94 5.83 -0.40
N ALA A 34 -10.96 5.35 -1.12
CA ALA A 34 -10.96 5.32 -2.58
C ALA A 34 -10.86 6.74 -3.16
N LEU A 35 -11.67 7.68 -2.66
CA LEU A 35 -11.61 9.09 -3.08
C LEU A 35 -10.27 9.74 -2.73
N ALA A 36 -9.73 9.49 -1.53
CA ALA A 36 -8.42 10.01 -1.13
C ALA A 36 -7.28 9.48 -2.00
N ARG A 37 -7.38 8.23 -2.48
CA ARG A 37 -6.43 7.68 -3.46
C ARG A 37 -6.60 8.29 -4.84
N ALA A 38 -7.84 8.36 -5.33
CA ALA A 38 -8.14 8.84 -6.67
C ALA A 38 -7.79 10.33 -6.85
N PHE A 39 -8.08 11.14 -5.83
CA PHE A 39 -7.88 12.58 -5.83
C PHE A 39 -6.71 13.00 -4.94
N ARG A 40 -5.75 12.10 -4.69
CA ARG A 40 -4.57 12.43 -3.88
C ARG A 40 -3.86 13.63 -4.52
N PRO A 41 -3.72 14.76 -3.80
CA PRO A 41 -2.92 15.88 -4.29
C PRO A 41 -1.53 15.36 -4.64
N GLY A 42 -1.03 15.70 -5.83
CA GLY A 42 0.28 15.29 -6.31
C GLY A 42 0.30 14.08 -7.27
N GLY A 43 -0.74 13.23 -7.30
CA GLY A 43 -0.87 12.19 -8.34
C GLY A 43 0.38 11.33 -8.59
N ALA A 44 0.50 10.82 -9.83
CA ALA A 44 1.67 10.03 -10.26
C ALA A 44 2.97 10.85 -10.30
N GLU A 45 2.88 12.16 -10.55
CA GLU A 45 4.05 13.02 -10.64
C GLU A 45 4.71 13.30 -9.30
N GLU A 46 3.96 13.50 -8.23
CA GLU A 46 4.51 13.66 -6.88
C GLU A 46 5.05 12.33 -6.36
N GLN A 47 4.40 11.21 -6.70
CA GLN A 47 5.01 9.90 -6.47
C GLN A 47 6.34 9.77 -7.21
N MET A 48 6.40 10.13 -8.49
CA MET A 48 7.64 10.13 -9.26
C MET A 48 8.70 11.06 -8.66
N ARG A 49 8.32 12.26 -8.19
CA ARG A 49 9.22 13.18 -7.48
C ARG A 49 9.76 12.56 -6.18
N ASN A 50 8.90 11.94 -5.38
CA ASN A 50 9.32 11.25 -4.15
C ASN A 50 10.24 10.07 -4.44
N TRP A 51 9.98 9.31 -5.51
CA TRP A 51 10.84 8.19 -5.92
C TRP A 51 12.21 8.68 -6.38
N LYS A 52 12.26 9.75 -7.19
CA LYS A 52 13.51 10.42 -7.57
C LYS A 52 14.26 10.99 -6.36
N ALA A 53 13.55 11.50 -5.35
CA ALA A 53 14.18 12.01 -4.13
C ALA A 53 14.80 10.92 -3.25
N ILE A 54 14.31 9.69 -3.33
CA ILE A 54 14.82 8.53 -2.58
C ILE A 54 15.83 7.72 -3.43
N GLU A 55 15.88 7.97 -4.75
CA GLU A 55 16.83 7.33 -5.66
C GLU A 55 18.27 7.62 -5.22
N GLY A 56 19.04 6.56 -4.99
CA GLY A 56 20.44 6.70 -4.56
C GLY A 56 20.63 6.93 -3.05
N LEU A 57 19.57 6.96 -2.24
CA LEU A 57 19.67 7.07 -0.77
C LEU A 57 20.59 6.00 -0.15
N TRP A 58 20.76 4.87 -0.81
CA TRP A 58 21.58 3.74 -0.34
C TRP A 58 22.84 3.52 -1.19
N ARG A 59 23.16 4.44 -2.12
CA ARG A 59 24.27 4.29 -3.07
C ARG A 59 25.62 4.21 -2.37
N ASP A 60 25.80 5.01 -1.32
CA ASP A 60 27.08 5.18 -0.63
C ASP A 60 27.14 4.43 0.71
N ARG A 61 26.19 3.53 0.96
CA ARG A 61 26.20 2.71 2.17
C ARG A 61 27.21 1.58 2.07
N THR A 62 28.21 1.62 2.95
CA THR A 62 29.30 0.63 3.01
C THR A 62 29.09 -0.43 4.09
N ASP A 63 28.11 -0.26 4.97
CA ASP A 63 27.91 -1.06 6.18
C ASP A 63 27.01 -2.31 6.00
N ILE A 64 26.30 -2.41 4.87
CA ILE A 64 25.42 -3.56 4.54
C ILE A 64 26.06 -4.62 3.65
N GLY A 65 27.34 -4.44 3.29
CA GLY A 65 28.03 -5.34 2.38
C GLY A 65 27.44 -5.31 0.97
N THR A 66 27.82 -6.28 0.13
CA THR A 66 27.35 -6.30 -1.26
C THR A 66 25.85 -6.63 -1.34
N THR A 67 25.16 -6.14 -2.38
CA THR A 67 23.74 -6.44 -2.63
C THR A 67 23.44 -7.94 -2.57
N ARG A 68 24.34 -8.77 -3.09
CA ARG A 68 24.19 -10.23 -3.11
C ARG A 68 24.22 -10.83 -1.70
N GLU A 69 25.14 -10.36 -0.85
CA GLU A 69 25.26 -10.84 0.54
C GLU A 69 24.08 -10.37 1.39
N TYR A 70 23.66 -9.11 1.21
CA TYR A 70 22.50 -8.54 1.87
C TYR A 70 21.22 -9.33 1.58
N VAL A 71 20.91 -9.56 0.29
CA VAL A 71 19.73 -10.34 -0.12
C VAL A 71 19.80 -11.78 0.39
N ARG A 72 20.99 -12.39 0.41
CA ARG A 72 21.18 -13.75 0.93
C ARG A 72 20.94 -13.85 2.44
N LYS A 73 21.38 -12.87 3.23
CA LYS A 73 21.05 -12.77 4.66
C LYS A 73 19.54 -12.64 4.88
N LEU A 74 18.89 -11.73 4.16
CA LEU A 74 17.43 -11.51 4.27
C LEU A 74 16.60 -12.77 3.97
N ARG A 75 16.99 -13.53 2.95
CA ARG A 75 16.33 -14.80 2.57
C ARG A 75 16.57 -15.92 3.60
N LYS A 76 17.75 -15.96 4.23
CA LYS A 76 18.02 -16.94 5.30
C LYS A 76 17.17 -16.66 6.54
N ASP A 77 16.96 -15.39 6.87
CA ASP A 77 16.22 -14.99 8.06
C ASP A 77 14.71 -15.26 7.90
N THR A 78 14.14 -14.90 6.75
CA THR A 78 12.72 -15.17 6.43
C THR A 78 12.42 -16.67 6.23
N ARG A 79 13.41 -17.48 5.84
CA ARG A 79 13.27 -18.95 5.77
C ARG A 79 12.97 -19.55 7.15
N ARG A 80 13.56 -19.03 8.22
CA ARG A 80 13.29 -19.54 9.57
C ARG A 80 11.81 -19.37 9.93
N ARG A 81 11.22 -18.19 9.72
CA ARG A 81 9.78 -17.96 9.97
C ARG A 81 8.88 -18.94 9.21
N ARG A 82 9.15 -19.18 7.92
CA ARG A 82 8.34 -20.11 7.10
C ARG A 82 8.40 -21.59 7.53
N ILE A 83 9.44 -22.00 8.26
CA ILE A 83 9.56 -23.37 8.77
C ILE A 83 8.74 -23.55 10.05
N TRP A 84 8.60 -22.50 10.85
CA TRP A 84 7.87 -22.53 12.13
C TRP A 84 6.38 -22.20 12.01
N GLU A 85 5.95 -21.62 10.90
CA GLU A 85 4.53 -21.30 10.60
C GLU A 85 3.82 -22.40 9.79
N ARG A 86 4.34 -23.65 9.78
CA ARG A 86 3.77 -24.79 9.06
C ARG A 86 3.26 -25.86 10.01
#